data_AF-A0A1H4M4Y6-F1
#
_entry.id   AF-A0A1H4M4Y6-F1
#
_cell.length_a   1.000
_cell.length_b   1.000
_cell.length_c   1.000
_cell.angle_alpha   90.00
_cell.angle_beta   90.00
_cell.angle_gamma   90.00
#
_symmetry.space_group_name_H-M   'P 1'
#
loop_
_entity.id
_entity.type
_entity.pdbx_description
1 polymer ?
#
loop_
_entity_poly.entity_id
_entity_poly.type
_entity_poly.pdbx_seq_one_letter_code
_entity_poly.pdbx_strand_id
1 'polypeptide(L)'
;MSAPELNFLQFVQTFRRGELLDDCNQKLNELMDAIGETGKSGKLALTFDFKIAKGGHLEVTATPKISKPSQAIPPGIYFTNDQNRLTRRDPRQMDIEDEIERQRERDRETG
;
A
#
# COMPACT_ATOMS: atom_id res chain seq x y z
N MET A 1 48.06 -9.63 0.56
CA MET A 1 47.47 -8.49 -0.18
C MET A 1 46.16 -8.15 0.54
N SER A 2 46.01 -6.93 1.05
CA SER A 2 44.70 -6.48 1.58
C SER A 2 43.70 -6.51 0.44
N ALA A 3 42.50 -7.06 0.66
CA ALA A 3 41.42 -6.89 -0.30
C ALA A 3 41.16 -5.39 -0.48
N PRO A 4 40.98 -4.90 -1.71
CA PRO A 4 40.73 -3.49 -1.94
C PRO A 4 39.45 -3.07 -1.22
N GLU A 5 39.50 -1.92 -0.55
CA GLU A 5 38.34 -1.29 0.05
C GLU A 5 37.33 -0.96 -1.05
N LEU A 6 36.06 -1.29 -0.83
CA LEU A 6 34.99 -0.97 -1.77
C LEU A 6 34.52 0.46 -1.55
N ASN A 7 34.48 1.26 -2.61
CA ASN A 7 33.72 2.50 -2.57
C ASN A 7 32.20 2.21 -2.62
N PHE A 8 31.38 3.22 -2.34
CA PHE A 8 29.92 3.06 -2.26
C PHE A 8 29.31 2.49 -3.55
N LEU A 9 29.74 2.95 -4.73
CA LEU A 9 29.22 2.45 -6.00
C LEU A 9 29.58 0.99 -6.22
N GLN A 10 30.82 0.61 -5.93
CA GLN A 10 31.29 -0.78 -6.00
C GLN A 10 30.55 -1.67 -5.01
N PHE A 11 30.30 -1.18 -3.79
CA PHE A 11 29.46 -1.87 -2.81
C PHE A 11 28.07 -2.16 -3.37
N VAL A 12 27.39 -1.17 -3.95
CA VAL A 12 26.07 -1.36 -4.57
C VAL A 12 26.13 -2.32 -5.77
N GLN A 13 27.13 -2.18 -6.65
CA GLN A 13 27.32 -3.03 -7.83
C GLN A 13 27.58 -4.50 -7.49
N THR A 14 28.35 -4.73 -6.43
CA THR A 14 28.75 -6.09 -6.01
C THR A 14 27.78 -6.71 -5.02
N PHE A 15 26.83 -5.92 -4.49
CA PHE A 15 25.82 -6.38 -3.54
C PHE A 15 25.03 -7.55 -4.13
N ARG A 16 25.07 -8.70 -3.44
CA ARG A 16 24.46 -9.96 -3.91
C ARG A 16 24.81 -10.29 -5.37
N ARG A 17 26.08 -10.07 -5.78
CA ARG A 17 26.58 -10.33 -7.14
C ARG A 17 25.85 -9.54 -8.23
N GLY A 18 25.31 -8.36 -7.90
CA GLY A 18 24.64 -7.46 -8.85
C GLY A 18 23.11 -7.50 -8.80
N GLU A 19 22.51 -8.46 -8.10
CA GLU A 19 21.04 -8.60 -8.01
C GLU A 19 20.33 -7.31 -7.54
N LEU A 20 20.97 -6.54 -6.66
CA LEU A 20 20.38 -5.28 -6.18
C LEU A 20 20.20 -4.24 -7.30
N LEU A 21 21.12 -4.21 -8.27
CA LEU A 21 21.00 -3.29 -9.40
C LEU A 21 19.85 -3.69 -10.31
N ASP A 22 19.68 -4.99 -10.56
CA ASP A 22 18.57 -5.50 -11.36
C ASP A 22 17.22 -5.17 -10.71
N ASP A 23 17.09 -5.39 -9.40
CA ASP A 23 15.90 -5.06 -8.61
C ASP A 23 15.60 -3.54 -8.63
N CYS A 24 16.63 -2.71 -8.47
CA CYS A 24 16.49 -1.25 -8.50
C CYS A 24 16.10 -0.77 -9.90
N ASN A 25 16.68 -1.35 -10.95
CA ASN A 25 16.39 -1.00 -12.33
C ASN A 25 14.96 -1.38 -12.71
N GLN A 26 14.50 -2.57 -12.31
CA GLN A 26 13.11 -2.98 -12.50
C GLN A 26 12.14 -2.00 -11.84
N LYS A 27 12.38 -1.66 -10.56
CA LYS A 27 11.55 -0.72 -9.81
C LYS A 27 11.58 0.70 -10.38
N LEU A 28 12.73 1.13 -10.91
CA LEU A 28 12.86 2.43 -11.56
C LEU A 28 11.98 2.48 -12.82
N ASN A 29 12.08 1.48 -13.70
CA ASN A 29 11.24 1.40 -14.90
C ASN A 29 9.76 1.40 -14.54
N GLU A 30 9.37 0.56 -13.57
CA GLU A 30 8.01 0.48 -13.06
C GLU A 30 7.48 1.82 -12.51
N LEU A 31 8.36 2.64 -11.91
CA LEU A 31 8.02 3.98 -11.44
C LEU A 31 7.88 4.96 -12.61
N MET A 32 8.78 4.92 -13.59
CA MET A 32 8.75 5.79 -14.77
C MET A 32 7.49 5.54 -15.60
N ASP A 33 7.10 4.29 -15.78
CA ASP A 33 5.86 3.90 -16.48
C ASP A 33 4.64 4.50 -15.76
N ALA A 34 4.55 4.33 -14.44
CA ALA A 34 3.44 4.87 -13.64
C ALA A 34 3.38 6.41 -13.66
N ILE A 35 4.54 7.09 -13.66
CA ILE A 35 4.61 8.55 -13.80
C ILE A 35 4.15 8.97 -15.20
N GLY A 36 4.59 8.27 -16.25
CA GLY A 36 4.20 8.54 -17.64
C GLY A 36 2.68 8.37 -17.87
N GLU A 37 2.08 7.33 -17.30
CA GLU A 37 0.64 7.06 -17.41
C GLU A 37 -0.23 8.05 -16.62
N THR A 38 0.24 8.49 -15.45
CA THR A 38 -0.59 9.30 -14.53
C THR A 38 -0.32 10.79 -14.61
N GLY A 39 0.85 11.20 -15.11
CA GLY A 39 1.36 12.57 -15.07
C GLY A 39 1.63 13.09 -13.65
N LYS A 40 1.64 12.22 -12.64
CA LYS A 40 1.80 12.57 -11.22
C LYS A 40 3.20 12.20 -10.72
N SER A 41 3.60 12.80 -9.60
CA SER A 41 4.88 12.52 -8.97
C SER A 41 4.91 11.12 -8.33
N GLY A 42 6.11 10.54 -8.29
CA GLY A 42 6.39 9.27 -7.64
C GLY A 42 7.74 9.30 -6.90
N LYS A 43 8.05 8.25 -6.14
CA LYS A 43 9.28 8.17 -5.33
C LYS A 43 9.91 6.79 -5.43
N LEU A 44 11.23 6.73 -5.62
CA LEU A 44 12.07 5.54 -5.43
C LEU A 44 12.94 5.76 -4.18
N ALA A 45 13.03 4.77 -3.31
CA ALA A 45 13.87 4.80 -2.12
C ALA A 45 14.65 3.48 -1.99
N LEU A 46 15.94 3.57 -1.71
CA LEU A 46 16.80 2.43 -1.39
C LEU A 46 17.27 2.55 0.05
N THR A 47 16.89 1.58 0.88
CA THR A 47 17.26 1.55 2.31
C THR A 47 18.24 0.42 2.56
N PHE A 48 19.29 0.69 3.34
CA PHE A 48 20.23 -0.31 3.80
C PHE A 48 20.16 -0.43 5.33
N ASP A 49 19.88 -1.64 5.81
CA ASP A 49 19.91 -1.98 7.23
C ASP A 49 21.18 -2.76 7.54
N PHE A 50 21.94 -2.29 8.52
CA PHE A 50 23.23 -2.86 8.92
C PHE A 50 23.12 -3.46 10.32
N LYS A 51 23.56 -4.71 10.48
CA LYS A 51 23.50 -5.41 11.76
C LYS A 51 24.77 -6.23 11.98
N ILE A 52 25.37 -6.12 13.15
CA ILE A 52 26.47 -7.00 13.55
C ILE A 52 25.87 -8.31 14.05
N ALA A 53 26.21 -9.41 13.40
CA ALA A 53 25.77 -10.74 13.80
C ALA A 53 26.56 -11.26 15.00
N LYS A 54 26.03 -12.29 15.68
CA LYS A 54 26.67 -12.90 16.87
C LYS A 54 28.07 -13.47 16.57
N GLY A 55 28.40 -13.73 15.31
CA GLY A 55 29.71 -14.19 14.87
C GLY A 55 30.67 -13.07 14.45
N GLY A 56 30.34 -11.79 14.71
CA GLY A 56 31.20 -10.64 14.39
C GLY A 56 31.21 -10.22 12.91
N HIS A 57 30.48 -10.92 12.04
CA HIS A 57 30.29 -10.49 10.65
C HIS A 57 29.16 -9.45 10.55
N LEU A 58 29.23 -8.62 9.51
CA LEU A 58 28.23 -7.60 9.21
C LEU A 58 27.16 -8.18 8.27
N GLU A 59 25.92 -8.24 8.74
CA GLU A 59 24.74 -8.49 7.92
C GLU A 59 24.26 -7.15 7.35
N VAL A 60 24.04 -7.11 6.03
CA VAL A 60 23.50 -5.93 5.35
C VAL A 60 22.28 -6.34 4.55
N THR A 61 21.16 -5.66 4.77
CA THR A 61 19.92 -5.86 4.02
C THR A 61 19.65 -4.63 3.17
N ALA A 62 19.46 -4.80 1.86
CA ALA A 62 19.08 -3.73 0.95
C ALA A 62 17.61 -3.89 0.56
N THR A 63 16.82 -2.83 0.74
CA THR A 63 15.38 -2.86 0.47
C THR A 63 15.01 -1.70 -0.47
N PRO A 64 14.90 -1.94 -1.78
CA PRO A 64 14.38 -0.95 -2.71
C PRO A 64 12.84 -0.90 -2.67
N LYS A 65 12.28 0.30 -2.57
CA LYS A 65 10.83 0.56 -2.50
C LYS A 65 10.45 1.68 -3.47
N ILE A 66 9.27 1.56 -4.06
CA ILE A 66 8.65 2.63 -4.84
C ILE A 66 7.31 3.04 -4.23
N SER A 67 7.03 4.33 -4.29
CA SER A 67 5.70 4.88 -4.09
C SER A 67 5.21 5.33 -5.46
N LYS A 68 4.40 4.48 -6.10
CA LYS A 68 3.82 4.79 -7.39
C LYS A 68 2.72 5.83 -7.25
N PRO A 69 2.58 6.74 -8.22
CA PRO A 69 1.36 7.52 -8.34
C PRO A 69 0.17 6.57 -8.60
N SER A 70 -0.83 6.60 -7.72
CA SER A 70 -2.08 5.87 -7.92
C SER A 70 -3.08 6.76 -8.65
N GLN A 71 -3.83 6.18 -9.59
CA GLN A 71 -5.15 6.73 -9.92
C GLN A 71 -6.00 6.69 -8.65
N ALA A 72 -6.74 7.76 -8.36
CA ALA A 72 -7.59 7.79 -7.18
C ALA A 72 -8.72 6.79 -7.39
N ILE A 73 -8.61 5.61 -6.77
CA ILE A 73 -9.72 4.65 -6.71
C ILE A 73 -10.81 5.32 -5.85
N PRO A 74 -12.05 5.48 -6.35
CA PRO A 74 -13.12 6.01 -5.53
C PRO A 74 -13.24 5.19 -4.23
N PRO A 75 -13.35 5.84 -3.06
CA PRO A 75 -13.45 5.12 -1.80
C PRO A 75 -14.69 4.22 -1.82
N GLY A 76 -14.53 2.96 -1.41
CA GLY A 76 -15.67 2.09 -1.15
C GLY A 76 -16.42 2.60 0.08
N ILE A 77 -17.70 2.92 -0.07
CA ILE A 77 -18.55 3.35 1.04
C ILE A 77 -19.04 2.10 1.78
N TYR A 78 -18.74 2.02 3.08
CA TYR A 78 -19.17 0.94 3.96
C TYR A 78 -19.67 1.54 5.27
N PHE A 79 -20.64 0.89 5.89
CA PHE A 79 -21.20 1.25 7.20
C PHE A 79 -20.95 0.12 8.20
N THR A 80 -21.01 0.43 9.49
CA THR A 80 -20.92 -0.56 10.58
C THR A 80 -22.29 -0.73 11.21
N ASN A 81 -22.76 -1.98 11.34
CA ASN A 81 -24.00 -2.26 12.08
C ASN A 81 -23.75 -2.34 13.61
N ASP A 82 -24.82 -2.51 14.38
CA ASP A 82 -24.78 -2.55 15.86
C ASP A 82 -23.99 -3.74 16.44
N GLN A 83 -23.61 -4.70 15.59
CA GLN A 83 -22.77 -5.85 15.96
C GLN A 83 -21.31 -5.67 15.51
N ASN A 84 -20.91 -4.44 15.13
CA ASN A 84 -19.59 -4.11 14.57
C ASN A 84 -19.23 -4.92 13.32
N ARG A 85 -20.22 -5.33 12.54
CA ARG A 85 -20.01 -6.00 11.24
C ARG A 85 -20.13 -4.98 10.12
N LEU A 86 -19.26 -5.12 9.11
CA LEU A 86 -19.30 -4.31 7.90
C LEU A 86 -20.56 -4.62 7.09
N THR A 87 -21.25 -3.57 6.66
CA THR A 87 -22.42 -3.65 5.79
C THR A 87 -22.33 -2.60 4.68
N ARG A 88 -22.87 -2.92 3.50
CA ARG A 88 -23.03 -1.96 2.39
C ARG A 88 -24.26 -1.08 2.52
N ARG A 89 -25.16 -1.45 3.44
CA ARG A 89 -26.43 -0.78 3.69
C ARG A 89 -26.32 0.06 4.96
N ASP A 90 -26.65 1.34 4.88
CA ASP A 90 -26.64 2.25 6.03
C ASP A 90 -27.71 1.78 7.04
N PRO A 91 -27.33 1.36 8.26
CA PRO A 91 -28.29 0.93 9.29
C PRO A 91 -29.26 2.03 9.72
N ARG A 92 -28.96 3.30 9.43
CA ARG A 92 -29.79 4.46 9.78
C ARG A 92 -30.81 4.80 8.70
N GLN A 93 -30.76 4.16 7.53
CA GLN A 93 -31.78 4.28 6.50
C GLN A 93 -32.89 3.26 6.76
N MET A 94 -34.08 3.75 7.12
CA MET A 94 -35.31 2.95 7.15
C MET A 94 -35.59 2.38 5.76
N ASP A 95 -35.96 1.11 5.69
CA ASP A 95 -36.40 0.54 4.41
C ASP A 95 -37.75 1.13 4.01
N ILE A 96 -37.99 1.23 2.70
CA ILE A 96 -39.28 1.70 2.17
C ILE A 96 -40.43 0.79 2.67
N GLU A 97 -40.15 -0.49 2.93
CA GLU A 97 -41.08 -1.45 3.52
C GLU A 97 -41.47 -1.09 4.96
N ASP A 98 -40.51 -0.67 5.79
CA ASP A 98 -40.75 -0.24 7.19
C ASP A 98 -41.59 1.05 7.27
N GLU A 99 -41.52 1.87 6.22
CA GLU A 99 -42.29 3.11 6.11
C GLU A 99 -43.72 2.84 5.61
N ILE A 100 -43.88 1.93 4.66
CA ILE A 100 -45.19 1.47 4.18
C ILE A 100 -45.97 0.76 5.30
N GLU A 101 -45.31 -0.05 6.12
CA GLU A 101 -45.94 -0.73 7.26
C GLU A 101 -46.39 0.26 8.34
N ARG A 102 -45.52 1.22 8.70
CA ARG A 102 -45.89 2.33 9.61
C ARG A 102 -47.03 3.20 9.11
N GLN A 103 -47.13 3.43 7.81
CA GLN A 103 -48.26 4.17 7.23
C GLN A 103 -49.57 3.40 7.42
N ARG A 104 -49.55 2.09 7.17
CA ARG A 104 -50.73 1.21 7.33
C ARG A 104 -51.19 1.08 8.79
N GLU A 105 -50.27 1.10 9.74
CA GLU A 105 -50.61 1.11 11.17
C GLU A 105 -51.28 2.43 11.58
N ARG A 106 -50.76 3.58 11.13
CA ARG A 106 -51.38 4.89 11.35
C ARG A 106 -52.79 4.98 10.78
N ASP A 107 -53.00 4.43 9.58
CA ASP A 107 -54.30 4.44 8.89
C ASP A 107 -55.35 3.53 9.58
N ARG A 108 -54.92 2.55 10.40
CA ARG A 108 -55.80 1.67 11.18
C ARG A 108 -56.22 2.25 12.53
N GLU A 109 -55.44 3.17 13.10
CA GLU A 109 -55.74 3.79 14.40
C GLU A 109 -56.62 5.05 14.29
N THR A 110 -56.80 5.61 13.08
CA THR A 110 -57.59 6.82 12.82
C THR A 110 -58.94 6.57 12.12
N GLY A 111 -59.32 5.31 11.89
CA GLY A 111 -60.64 4.90 11.37
C GLY A 111 -61.48 4.20 12.41
#